data_AF-A0A1Q7VGE0-F1
#
_entry.id   AF-A0A1Q7VGE0-F1
#
_cell.length_a   1.000
_cell.length_b   1.000
_cell.length_c   1.000
_cell.angle_alpha   90.00
_cell.angle_beta   90.00
_cell.angle_gamma   90.00
#
_symmetry.space_group_name_H-M   'P 1'
#
loop_
_entity.id
_entity.type
_entity.pdbx_description
1 polymer ?
#
loop_
_entity_poly.entity_id
_entity_poly.type
_entity_poly.pdbx_seq_one_letter_code
_entity_poly.pdbx_strand_id
1 'polypeptide(L)'
;MSQDLRPLVPRNATNGISLAEAHRDEIYSWFEEWSRQEGVEILLVKSPPFSPNVWVAAETWLPIGAPGMSKRSRIEIELVPRDSCRWPIELEIVLKESSRTRTFLGVIEFSRENAAALLRYLLGKSAQAEFGFKYCRVRVEARNKAETPIVGYRPAAVSRMQLVLTGLQFWRPRNRPIALKPDVVGRLPTLLLLFAAVGQLSVPAVKYLSAPGLSLDDFVTRVFVFHLVAGAIIVGFALYLLDVSVVRAWQYLSGGRAAAGAPANPSEAASVDVAARRDVLGVVALTIMFLMSLLLLDRVLNPVVFVGLAVLVSILNIYRRRLIWTTGRPEADPRIMVRMDSWQVLLIGLGSERDAVHDAVVAELQLNADASWSVAEERIWYWGVDGKEERQQTVVGFRSALAFLHFTAYGNDLYVAWDAHINRGTWTEKPVGRGTSVETGALCEVHTIAPAHRTISEYDVSDANCVLERVHAVVTRVLRRKLAEHRLDQEIDFKIVREQRAGITGEDRDKHREKPRLSLPGFGRKA
;
A
#
# COMPACT_ATOMS: atom_id res chain seq x y z
N MET A 1 13.99 25.92 -25.36
CA MET A 1 12.91 24.97 -25.71
C MET A 1 13.56 23.64 -26.07
N SER A 2 13.45 22.60 -25.26
CA SER A 2 13.89 21.26 -25.68
C SER A 2 12.86 20.73 -26.65
N GLN A 3 13.21 20.58 -27.92
CA GLN A 3 12.37 19.83 -28.85
C GLN A 3 12.26 18.39 -28.32
N ASP A 4 11.03 17.93 -28.12
CA ASP A 4 10.77 16.52 -27.83
C ASP A 4 11.11 15.73 -29.10
N LEU A 5 12.28 15.08 -29.09
CA LEU A 5 12.79 14.31 -30.23
C LEU A 5 12.14 12.93 -30.35
N ARG A 6 11.14 12.61 -29.51
CA ARG A 6 10.38 11.36 -29.64
C ARG A 6 9.55 11.41 -30.94
N PRO A 7 9.54 10.34 -31.75
CA PRO A 7 8.72 10.29 -32.95
C PRO A 7 7.25 10.45 -32.56
N LEU A 8 6.65 11.58 -32.97
CA LEU A 8 5.23 11.83 -32.81
C LEU A 8 4.49 10.98 -33.84
N VAL A 9 4.14 9.75 -33.46
CA VAL A 9 3.21 8.93 -34.26
C VAL A 9 1.88 9.70 -34.32
N PRO A 10 1.39 10.10 -35.51
CA PRO A 10 0.14 10.82 -35.61
C PRO A 10 -0.98 9.97 -35.00
N ARG A 11 -1.72 10.59 -34.07
CA ARG A 11 -2.82 9.94 -33.36
C ARG A 11 -4.04 9.95 -34.24
N ASN A 12 -4.34 8.82 -34.87
CA ASN A 12 -5.54 8.63 -35.68
C ASN A 12 -6.34 7.44 -35.14
N ALA A 13 -7.63 7.39 -35.47
CA ALA A 13 -8.53 6.34 -35.02
C ALA A 13 -8.12 4.91 -35.44
N THR A 14 -7.10 4.78 -36.30
CA THR A 14 -6.64 3.51 -36.87
C THR A 14 -5.33 3.02 -36.29
N ASN A 15 -4.64 3.79 -35.43
CA ASN A 15 -3.38 3.33 -34.83
C ASN A 15 -3.63 2.31 -33.69
N GLY A 16 -2.61 1.50 -33.38
CA GLY A 16 -2.72 0.47 -32.36
C GLY A 16 -3.05 1.00 -30.97
N ILE A 17 -2.62 2.23 -30.63
CA ILE A 17 -2.90 2.85 -29.33
C ILE A 17 -4.39 3.17 -29.20
N SER A 18 -5.00 3.83 -30.20
CA SER A 18 -6.43 4.15 -30.19
C SER A 18 -7.29 2.89 -30.21
N LEU A 19 -6.85 1.83 -30.90
CA LEU A 19 -7.49 0.53 -30.83
C LEU A 19 -7.39 -0.08 -29.41
N ALA A 20 -6.23 0.01 -28.76
CA ALA A 20 -6.04 -0.45 -27.39
C ALA A 20 -6.89 0.35 -26.40
N GLU A 21 -7.03 1.66 -26.57
CA GLU A 21 -7.89 2.51 -25.73
C GLU A 21 -9.37 2.14 -25.86
N ALA A 22 -9.84 1.89 -27.08
CA ALA A 22 -11.21 1.44 -27.32
C ALA A 22 -11.47 0.08 -26.63
N HIS A 23 -10.55 -0.87 -26.77
CA HIS A 23 -10.65 -2.18 -26.12
C HIS A 23 -10.57 -2.08 -24.58
N ARG A 24 -9.73 -1.18 -24.05
CA ARG A 24 -9.68 -0.88 -22.60
C ARG A 24 -11.04 -0.38 -22.10
N ASP A 25 -11.66 0.53 -22.83
CA ASP A 25 -12.94 1.12 -22.45
C ASP A 25 -14.08 0.09 -22.50
N GLU A 26 -14.01 -0.84 -23.46
CA GLU A 26 -14.90 -1.99 -23.53
C GLU A 26 -14.72 -2.91 -22.31
N ILE A 27 -13.48 -3.31 -21.97
CA ILE A 27 -13.18 -4.14 -20.79
C ILE A 27 -13.64 -3.46 -19.50
N TYR A 28 -13.43 -2.14 -19.38
CA TYR A 28 -13.94 -1.35 -18.27
C TYR A 28 -15.46 -1.47 -18.16
N SER A 29 -16.19 -1.29 -19.26
CA SER A 29 -17.65 -1.39 -19.27
C SER A 29 -18.15 -2.79 -18.86
N TRP A 30 -17.43 -3.85 -19.25
CA TRP A 30 -17.76 -5.22 -18.83
C TRP A 30 -17.63 -5.41 -17.32
N PHE A 31 -16.52 -4.96 -16.72
CA PHE A 31 -16.36 -5.04 -15.25
C PHE A 31 -17.41 -4.21 -14.51
N GLU A 32 -17.72 -3.01 -14.99
CA GLU A 32 -18.75 -2.16 -14.39
C GLU A 32 -20.13 -2.83 -14.41
N GLU A 33 -20.53 -3.37 -15.56
CA GLU A 33 -21.80 -4.07 -15.72
C GLU A 33 -21.88 -5.29 -14.81
N TRP A 34 -20.86 -6.15 -14.81
CA TRP A 34 -20.85 -7.33 -13.95
C TRP A 34 -20.80 -6.98 -12.46
N SER A 35 -20.12 -5.90 -12.07
CA SER A 35 -20.12 -5.41 -10.69
C SER A 35 -21.54 -5.03 -10.24
N ARG A 36 -22.28 -4.32 -11.11
CA ARG A 36 -23.67 -3.94 -10.88
C ARG A 36 -24.58 -5.17 -10.78
N GLN A 37 -24.40 -6.15 -11.66
CA GLN A 37 -25.18 -7.40 -11.64
C GLN A 37 -24.91 -8.24 -10.38
N GLU A 38 -23.67 -8.28 -9.90
CA GLU A 38 -23.30 -9.02 -8.69
C GLU A 38 -23.66 -8.26 -7.40
N GLY A 39 -24.12 -7.01 -7.51
CA GLY A 39 -24.51 -6.16 -6.37
C GLY A 39 -23.34 -5.76 -5.49
N VAL A 40 -22.13 -5.65 -6.06
CA VAL A 40 -20.91 -5.30 -5.32
C VAL A 40 -20.34 -4.01 -5.88
N GLU A 41 -19.85 -3.15 -4.99
CA GLU A 41 -19.04 -2.00 -5.36
C GLU A 41 -17.56 -2.40 -5.42
N ILE A 42 -16.92 -2.20 -6.57
CA ILE A 42 -15.50 -2.46 -6.79
C ILE A 42 -14.79 -1.15 -7.15
N LEU A 43 -13.52 -1.02 -6.79
CA LEU A 43 -12.71 0.08 -7.34
C LEU A 43 -12.29 -0.31 -8.74
N LEU A 44 -12.94 0.33 -9.71
CA LEU A 44 -12.62 0.18 -11.12
C LEU A 44 -11.91 1.44 -11.60
N VAL A 45 -10.69 1.29 -12.12
CA VAL A 45 -9.88 2.37 -12.65
C VAL A 45 -9.30 2.00 -14.00
N LYS A 46 -9.01 3.02 -14.82
CA LYS A 46 -8.37 2.83 -16.12
C LYS A 46 -7.35 3.93 -16.38
N SER A 47 -6.37 3.64 -17.22
CA SER A 47 -5.43 4.63 -17.76
C SER A 47 -6.19 5.82 -18.36
N PRO A 48 -5.68 7.06 -18.23
CA PRO A 48 -6.25 8.21 -18.93
C PRO A 48 -6.08 8.03 -20.45
N PRO A 49 -6.86 8.76 -21.27
CA PRO A 49 -6.58 8.88 -22.69
C PRO A 49 -5.13 9.32 -22.90
N PHE A 50 -4.50 8.79 -23.95
CA PHE A 50 -3.15 9.08 -24.39
C PHE A 50 -2.03 8.65 -23.44
N SER A 51 -2.33 7.77 -22.49
CA SER A 51 -1.30 7.17 -21.65
C SER A 51 -0.35 6.30 -22.49
N PRO A 52 0.97 6.33 -22.25
CA PRO A 52 1.91 5.45 -22.94
C PRO A 52 1.63 3.97 -22.66
N ASN A 53 1.03 3.67 -21.51
CA ASN A 53 0.60 2.32 -21.13
C ASN A 53 -0.92 2.31 -21.01
N VAL A 54 -1.59 1.52 -21.85
CA VAL A 54 -3.04 1.40 -21.84
C VAL A 54 -3.42 0.26 -20.91
N TRP A 55 -4.13 0.55 -19.81
CA TRP A 55 -4.50 -0.46 -18.82
C TRP A 55 -5.89 -0.22 -18.19
N VAL A 56 -6.46 -1.29 -17.65
CA VAL A 56 -7.64 -1.33 -16.77
C VAL A 56 -7.27 -2.09 -15.50
N ALA A 57 -7.75 -1.65 -14.34
CA ALA A 57 -7.60 -2.40 -13.10
C ALA A 57 -8.90 -2.42 -12.29
N ALA A 58 -9.20 -3.57 -11.70
CA ALA A 58 -10.32 -3.75 -10.79
C ALA A 58 -9.81 -4.28 -9.45
N GLU A 59 -10.22 -3.64 -8.35
CA GLU A 59 -9.85 -4.00 -6.99
C GLU A 59 -11.09 -4.24 -6.12
N THR A 60 -11.00 -5.27 -5.28
CA THR A 60 -12.09 -5.72 -4.43
C THR A 60 -11.62 -5.83 -2.98
N TRP A 61 -12.47 -5.41 -2.04
CA TRP A 61 -12.27 -5.54 -0.61
C TRP A 61 -13.42 -6.33 0.00
N LEU A 62 -13.26 -7.64 0.07
CA LEU A 62 -14.29 -8.49 0.66
C LEU A 62 -14.12 -8.54 2.18
N PRO A 63 -15.10 -8.10 2.98
CA PRO A 63 -15.03 -8.26 4.43
C PRO A 63 -14.98 -9.76 4.77
N ILE A 64 -14.05 -10.17 5.63
CA ILE A 64 -13.93 -11.56 6.09
C ILE A 64 -13.68 -11.59 7.60
N GLY A 65 -14.59 -12.19 8.35
CA GLY A 65 -14.46 -12.36 9.80
C GLY A 65 -14.67 -11.05 10.55
N ALA A 66 -13.67 -10.63 11.34
CA ALA A 66 -13.77 -9.48 12.23
C ALA A 66 -13.88 -8.12 11.48
N PRO A 67 -14.50 -7.10 12.10
CA PRO A 67 -14.53 -5.74 11.55
C PRO A 67 -13.14 -5.20 11.19
N GLY A 68 -13.01 -4.66 9.97
CA GLY A 68 -11.75 -4.15 9.44
C GLY A 68 -10.83 -5.20 8.79
N MET A 69 -11.17 -6.49 8.86
CA MET A 69 -10.50 -7.53 8.08
C MET A 69 -11.11 -7.67 6.70
N SER A 70 -10.25 -7.62 5.68
CA SER A 70 -10.65 -7.77 4.30
C SER A 70 -9.73 -8.74 3.56
N LYS A 71 -10.33 -9.54 2.66
CA LYS A 71 -9.59 -10.18 1.57
C LYS A 71 -9.53 -9.20 0.42
N ARG A 72 -8.30 -8.85 0.04
CA ARG A 72 -8.06 -7.95 -1.08
C ARG A 72 -7.56 -8.71 -2.28
N SER A 73 -8.20 -8.42 -3.40
CA SER A 73 -7.83 -8.95 -4.70
C SER A 73 -7.86 -7.82 -5.71
N ARG A 74 -6.79 -7.69 -6.49
CA ARG A 74 -6.65 -6.72 -7.57
C ARG A 74 -6.30 -7.45 -8.85
N ILE A 75 -6.94 -7.06 -9.94
CA ILE A 75 -6.53 -7.43 -11.29
C ILE A 75 -6.10 -6.17 -12.02
N GLU A 76 -5.07 -6.31 -12.84
CA GLU A 76 -4.58 -5.27 -13.74
C GLU A 76 -4.40 -5.90 -15.11
N ILE A 77 -5.01 -5.31 -16.13
CA ILE A 77 -5.00 -5.76 -17.51
C ILE A 77 -4.33 -4.65 -18.31
N GLU A 78 -3.10 -4.89 -18.74
CA GLU A 78 -2.35 -4.02 -19.64
C GLU A 78 -2.56 -4.47 -21.09
N LEU A 79 -2.92 -3.52 -21.96
CA LEU A 79 -3.15 -3.71 -23.37
C LEU A 79 -1.93 -3.17 -24.12
N VAL A 80 -1.11 -4.09 -24.65
CA VAL A 80 0.12 -3.77 -25.36
C VAL A 80 -0.18 -3.74 -26.86
N PRO A 81 -0.18 -2.56 -27.51
CA PRO A 81 -0.32 -2.49 -28.96
C PRO A 81 0.90 -3.12 -29.64
N ARG A 82 0.65 -3.96 -30.63
CA ARG A 82 1.65 -4.70 -31.40
C ARG A 82 1.45 -4.46 -32.88
N ASP A 83 1.71 -3.22 -33.30
CA ASP A 83 1.68 -2.84 -34.70
C ASP A 83 2.60 -3.78 -35.50
N SER A 84 2.08 -4.38 -36.58
CA SER A 84 2.75 -5.40 -37.41
C SER A 84 2.77 -6.84 -36.88
N CYS A 85 2.11 -7.15 -35.76
CA CYS A 85 1.87 -8.53 -35.35
C CYS A 85 0.54 -9.06 -35.89
N ARG A 86 0.41 -10.40 -35.95
CA ARG A 86 -0.86 -11.06 -36.34
C ARG A 86 -2.04 -10.61 -35.47
N TRP A 87 -1.77 -10.34 -34.19
CA TRP A 87 -2.73 -9.83 -33.23
C TRP A 87 -2.34 -8.39 -32.90
N PRO A 88 -3.20 -7.39 -33.21
CA PRO A 88 -2.86 -5.98 -33.05
C PRO A 88 -2.75 -5.55 -31.59
N ILE A 89 -3.40 -6.28 -30.67
CA ILE A 89 -3.34 -6.06 -29.24
C ILE A 89 -2.96 -7.37 -28.56
N GLU A 90 -1.99 -7.30 -27.66
CA GLU A 90 -1.59 -8.37 -26.76
C GLU A 90 -1.91 -7.92 -25.33
N LEU A 91 -2.61 -8.73 -24.55
CA LEU A 91 -2.96 -8.42 -23.17
C LEU A 91 -2.00 -9.11 -22.19
N GLU A 92 -1.57 -8.35 -21.18
CA GLU A 92 -0.87 -8.83 -19.99
C GLU A 92 -1.80 -8.65 -18.78
N ILE A 93 -2.20 -9.77 -18.18
CA ILE A 93 -3.14 -9.78 -17.05
C ILE A 93 -2.38 -10.16 -15.79
N VAL A 94 -2.26 -9.22 -14.86
CA VAL A 94 -1.64 -9.40 -13.54
C VAL A 94 -2.72 -9.47 -12.47
N LEU A 95 -2.93 -10.67 -11.93
CA LEU A 95 -3.87 -10.95 -10.85
C LEU A 95 -3.11 -11.03 -9.52
N LYS A 96 -3.36 -10.07 -8.63
CA LYS A 96 -2.80 -9.97 -7.27
C LYS A 96 -3.87 -10.36 -6.25
N GLU A 97 -3.77 -11.53 -5.66
CA GLU A 97 -4.63 -12.00 -4.57
C GLU A 97 -3.83 -12.02 -3.28
N SER A 98 -3.98 -10.99 -2.45
CA SER A 98 -3.30 -10.80 -1.17
C SER A 98 -1.77 -10.86 -1.26
N SER A 99 -1.17 -12.05 -1.28
CA SER A 99 0.28 -12.26 -1.44
C SER A 99 0.68 -13.05 -2.69
N ARG A 100 -0.29 -13.45 -3.51
CA ARG A 100 -0.06 -14.23 -4.72
C ARG A 100 -0.21 -13.31 -5.92
N THR A 101 0.79 -13.30 -6.79
CA THR A 101 0.69 -12.67 -8.10
C THR A 101 0.69 -13.77 -9.15
N ARG A 102 -0.32 -13.76 -10.02
CA ARG A 102 -0.38 -14.59 -11.23
C ARG A 102 -0.37 -13.67 -12.41
N THR A 103 0.53 -13.93 -13.36
CA THR A 103 0.64 -13.15 -14.58
C THR A 103 0.29 -14.03 -15.76
N PHE A 104 -0.67 -13.60 -16.57
CA PHE A 104 -1.04 -14.23 -17.83
C PHE A 104 -0.53 -13.32 -18.96
N LEU A 105 0.52 -13.77 -19.63
CA LEU A 105 1.15 -13.03 -20.72
C LEU A 105 0.62 -13.51 -22.06
N GLY A 106 0.56 -12.62 -23.04
CA GLY A 106 0.26 -12.99 -24.42
C GLY A 106 -1.17 -13.43 -24.65
N VAL A 107 -2.12 -12.92 -23.84
CA VAL A 107 -3.54 -13.15 -24.03
C VAL A 107 -3.97 -12.34 -25.25
N ILE A 108 -4.59 -12.98 -26.24
CA ILE A 108 -4.95 -12.34 -27.53
C ILE A 108 -6.44 -12.05 -27.64
N GLU A 109 -7.25 -12.70 -26.81
CA GLU A 109 -8.70 -12.56 -26.81
C GLU A 109 -9.19 -12.53 -25.36
N PHE A 110 -9.86 -11.44 -24.99
CA PHE A 110 -10.45 -11.25 -23.68
C PHE A 110 -11.93 -10.97 -23.88
N SER A 111 -12.79 -11.94 -23.56
CA SER A 111 -14.24 -11.82 -23.77
C SER A 111 -14.96 -11.29 -22.53
N ARG A 112 -16.24 -10.95 -22.71
CA ARG A 112 -17.13 -10.55 -21.61
C ARG A 112 -17.29 -11.65 -20.55
N GLU A 113 -17.27 -12.92 -20.93
CA GLU A 113 -17.33 -14.07 -20.02
C GLU A 113 -16.04 -14.18 -19.20
N ASN A 114 -14.89 -13.86 -19.80
CA ASN A 114 -13.61 -13.80 -19.08
C ASN A 114 -13.64 -12.70 -18.00
N ALA A 115 -14.19 -11.53 -18.32
CA ALA A 115 -14.39 -10.46 -17.33
C ALA A 115 -15.28 -10.93 -16.17
N ALA A 116 -16.40 -11.61 -16.48
CA ALA A 116 -17.30 -12.19 -15.48
C ALA A 116 -16.60 -13.22 -14.58
N ALA A 117 -15.84 -14.14 -15.19
CA ALA A 117 -15.12 -15.19 -14.48
C ALA A 117 -14.03 -14.62 -13.56
N LEU A 118 -13.31 -13.60 -14.03
CA LEU A 118 -12.32 -12.88 -13.22
C LEU A 118 -12.98 -12.13 -12.07
N LEU A 119 -14.09 -11.42 -12.31
CA LEU A 119 -14.80 -10.73 -11.23
C LEU A 119 -15.28 -11.73 -10.18
N ARG A 120 -15.91 -12.84 -10.58
CA ARG A 120 -16.34 -13.89 -9.65
C ARG A 120 -15.18 -14.50 -8.86
N TYR A 121 -14.01 -14.62 -9.49
CA TYR A 121 -12.78 -15.04 -8.81
C TYR A 121 -12.33 -14.01 -7.77
N LEU A 122 -12.30 -12.71 -8.12
CA LEU A 122 -11.97 -11.62 -7.20
C LEU A 122 -12.91 -11.59 -6.00
N LEU A 123 -14.20 -11.82 -6.24
CA LEU A 123 -15.27 -11.95 -5.24
C LEU A 123 -15.25 -13.29 -4.47
N GLY A 124 -14.28 -14.18 -4.72
CA GLY A 124 -14.17 -15.46 -4.04
C GLY A 124 -15.32 -16.43 -4.30
N LYS A 125 -16.17 -16.17 -5.31
CA LYS A 125 -17.30 -17.03 -5.71
C LYS A 125 -16.86 -18.21 -6.57
N SER A 126 -15.63 -18.19 -7.12
CA SER A 126 -15.03 -19.32 -7.85
C SER A 126 -13.69 -19.73 -7.22
N ALA A 127 -13.48 -21.05 -7.07
CA ALA A 127 -12.29 -21.62 -6.44
C ALA A 127 -11.11 -21.82 -7.42
N GLN A 128 -11.40 -21.98 -8.71
CA GLN A 128 -10.42 -22.18 -9.77
C GLN A 128 -10.46 -21.06 -10.80
N ALA A 129 -9.27 -20.57 -11.09
CA ALA A 129 -8.94 -19.62 -12.14
C ALA A 129 -8.63 -20.37 -13.44
N GLU A 130 -9.51 -21.28 -13.88
CA GLU A 130 -9.42 -21.77 -15.25
C GLU A 130 -10.09 -20.74 -16.15
N PHE A 131 -9.35 -19.67 -16.39
CA PHE A 131 -9.76 -18.66 -17.34
C PHE A 131 -9.51 -19.23 -18.74
N GLY A 132 -10.55 -19.32 -19.56
CA GLY A 132 -10.49 -19.82 -20.95
C GLY A 132 -9.78 -18.85 -21.90
N PHE A 133 -8.67 -18.25 -21.46
CA PHE A 133 -7.89 -17.30 -22.24
C PHE A 133 -7.30 -18.00 -23.47
N LYS A 134 -7.39 -17.33 -24.62
CA LYS A 134 -6.66 -17.71 -25.81
C LYS A 134 -5.32 -17.00 -25.80
N TYR A 135 -4.24 -17.75 -26.03
CA TYR A 135 -2.87 -17.27 -25.96
C TYR A 135 -2.19 -17.23 -27.33
N CYS A 136 -1.24 -16.31 -27.51
CA CYS A 136 -0.31 -16.35 -28.62
C CYS A 136 0.71 -17.50 -28.41
N ARG A 137 0.55 -18.58 -29.17
CA ARG A 137 1.29 -19.85 -29.04
C ARG A 137 2.82 -19.73 -29.17
N VAL A 138 3.33 -18.65 -29.77
CA VAL A 138 4.74 -18.52 -30.19
C VAL A 138 5.70 -18.19 -29.03
N ARG A 139 5.21 -17.68 -27.89
CA ARG A 139 6.10 -17.14 -26.83
C ARG A 139 6.14 -17.90 -25.52
N VAL A 140 5.19 -18.80 -25.24
CA VAL A 140 5.18 -19.55 -23.98
C VAL A 140 6.42 -20.45 -23.86
N GLU A 141 6.89 -21.02 -24.96
CA GLU A 141 8.06 -21.92 -24.98
C GLU A 141 9.41 -21.18 -24.95
N ALA A 142 9.51 -20.01 -25.61
CA ALA A 142 10.75 -19.24 -25.67
C ALA A 142 11.07 -18.54 -24.35
N ARG A 143 10.05 -18.14 -23.57
CA ARG A 143 10.24 -17.37 -22.33
C ARG A 143 10.36 -18.27 -21.09
N ASN A 144 9.67 -19.41 -21.05
CA ASN A 144 9.89 -20.42 -20.01
C ASN A 144 11.31 -21.01 -20.03
N LYS A 145 12.04 -20.91 -21.16
CA LYS A 145 13.47 -21.25 -21.26
C LYS A 145 14.42 -20.11 -20.92
N ALA A 146 13.97 -18.86 -20.91
CA ALA A 146 14.81 -17.68 -20.73
C ALA A 146 14.66 -17.01 -19.36
N GLU A 147 13.60 -17.31 -18.59
CA GLU A 147 13.34 -16.68 -17.29
C GLU A 147 13.72 -17.54 -16.07
N THR A 148 15.04 -17.73 -15.89
CA THR A 148 15.68 -17.69 -14.56
C THR A 148 16.85 -16.69 -14.49
N PRO A 149 16.70 -15.40 -14.86
CA PRO A 149 17.47 -14.36 -14.22
C PRO A 149 16.68 -13.94 -12.98
N ILE A 150 17.29 -14.17 -11.82
CA ILE A 150 16.93 -13.48 -10.58
C ILE A 150 16.92 -11.99 -10.92
N VAL A 151 15.74 -11.38 -11.02
CA VAL A 151 15.60 -9.93 -11.13
C VAL A 151 16.20 -9.36 -9.87
N GLY A 152 17.42 -8.86 -9.99
CA GLY A 152 18.12 -8.11 -8.98
C GLY A 152 17.33 -6.85 -8.70
N TYR A 153 16.43 -6.93 -7.73
CA TYR A 153 15.97 -5.76 -6.99
C TYR A 153 17.25 -5.10 -6.45
N ARG A 154 17.65 -3.94 -7.01
CA ARG A 154 18.64 -3.06 -6.38
C ARG A 154 17.87 -2.31 -5.29
N PRO A 155 17.95 -2.71 -4.00
CA PRO A 155 17.50 -1.80 -2.96
C PRO A 155 18.38 -0.55 -3.05
N ALA A 156 17.77 0.62 -2.99
CA ALA A 156 18.50 1.82 -2.61
C ALA A 156 19.33 1.49 -1.35
N ALA A 157 20.61 1.87 -1.35
CA ALA A 157 21.55 1.57 -0.29
C ALA A 157 21.15 2.26 1.02
N VAL A 158 20.18 1.67 1.70
CA VAL A 158 19.93 1.88 3.12
C VAL A 158 20.64 0.73 3.81
N SER A 159 21.60 1.08 4.67
CA SER A 159 22.43 0.20 5.48
C SER A 159 21.70 -1.08 5.94
N ARG A 160 21.99 -2.21 5.27
CA ARG A 160 21.48 -3.55 5.65
C ARG A 160 21.98 -4.02 7.03
N MET A 161 22.94 -3.32 7.63
CA MET A 161 23.57 -3.73 8.88
C MET A 161 22.71 -3.42 10.12
N GLN A 162 21.71 -2.54 10.01
CA GLN A 162 20.77 -2.26 11.11
C GLN A 162 19.58 -3.23 11.19
N LEU A 163 19.29 -4.01 10.14
CA LEU A 163 18.10 -4.88 10.08
C LEU A 163 18.32 -6.28 10.69
N VAL A 164 19.58 -6.72 10.82
CA VAL A 164 19.89 -8.05 11.40
C VAL A 164 19.97 -8.00 12.93
N LEU A 165 20.26 -6.84 13.52
CA LEU A 165 20.33 -6.68 14.98
C LEU A 165 19.04 -6.14 15.62
N THR A 166 18.03 -5.75 14.82
CA THR A 166 16.70 -5.36 15.29
C THR A 166 15.72 -6.54 15.42
N GLY A 167 16.14 -7.75 15.05
CA GLY A 167 15.34 -8.99 15.13
C GLY A 167 14.98 -9.46 16.56
N LEU A 168 15.53 -8.83 17.59
CA LEU A 168 15.25 -9.11 19.01
C LEU A 168 14.63 -7.90 19.74
N GLN A 169 14.11 -6.90 19.02
CA GLN A 169 13.41 -5.79 19.65
C GLN A 169 11.98 -6.21 20.03
N PHE A 170 11.76 -6.48 21.32
CA PHE A 170 10.43 -6.63 21.94
C PHE A 170 9.70 -5.28 22.02
N TRP A 171 9.63 -4.55 20.92
CA TRP A 171 8.89 -3.29 20.86
C TRP A 171 7.38 -3.59 20.91
N ARG A 172 6.72 -3.13 21.98
CA ARG A 172 5.26 -3.13 22.15
C ARG A 172 4.74 -1.72 21.80
N PRO A 173 4.32 -1.45 20.55
CA PRO A 173 3.50 -0.27 20.29
C PRO A 173 2.24 -0.37 21.15
N ARG A 174 1.90 0.70 21.88
CA ARG A 174 0.67 0.80 22.70
C ARG A 174 -0.63 0.62 21.89
N ASN A 175 -0.55 0.63 20.56
CA ASN A 175 -1.66 0.41 19.62
C ASN A 175 -1.51 -0.89 18.81
N ARG A 176 -0.90 -1.96 19.34
CA ARG A 176 -1.11 -3.26 18.71
C ARG A 176 -2.60 -3.58 18.79
N PRO A 177 -3.28 -3.95 17.69
CA PRO A 177 -4.50 -4.71 17.84
C PRO A 177 -4.15 -5.92 18.71
N ILE A 178 -4.80 -6.02 19.87
CA ILE A 178 -4.56 -7.03 20.91
C ILE A 178 -4.67 -8.48 20.36
N ALA A 179 -5.14 -8.63 19.11
CA ALA A 179 -5.58 -9.88 18.51
C ALA A 179 -4.59 -10.58 17.56
N LEU A 180 -3.32 -10.18 17.43
CA LEU A 180 -2.37 -10.91 16.57
C LEU A 180 -1.27 -11.65 17.34
N LYS A 181 -1.23 -12.97 17.17
CA LYS A 181 -0.15 -13.85 17.61
C LYS A 181 1.05 -13.80 16.64
N PRO A 182 2.28 -14.07 17.10
CA PRO A 182 3.43 -14.24 16.22
C PRO A 182 3.16 -15.29 15.14
N ASP A 183 3.59 -15.04 13.90
CA ASP A 183 3.49 -16.03 12.82
C ASP A 183 4.57 -17.11 12.97
N VAL A 184 4.32 -18.08 13.87
CA VAL A 184 5.27 -19.17 14.18
C VAL A 184 5.57 -20.01 12.95
N VAL A 185 4.54 -20.36 12.17
CA VAL A 185 4.69 -21.11 10.91
C VAL A 185 5.59 -20.37 9.93
N GLY A 186 5.47 -19.03 9.85
CA GLY A 186 6.34 -18.21 9.02
C GLY A 186 7.81 -18.19 9.46
N ARG A 187 8.07 -18.43 10.75
CA ARG A 187 9.43 -18.50 11.33
C ARG A 187 10.02 -19.91 11.33
N LEU A 188 9.19 -20.93 11.11
CA LEU A 188 9.61 -22.33 11.15
C LEU A 188 10.79 -22.65 10.21
N PRO A 189 10.87 -22.14 8.96
CA PRO A 189 12.06 -22.37 8.13
C PRO A 189 13.36 -21.85 8.76
N THR A 190 13.33 -20.67 9.38
CA THR A 190 14.49 -20.09 10.06
C THR A 190 14.90 -20.94 11.26
N LEU A 191 13.94 -21.45 12.03
CA LEU A 191 14.21 -22.36 13.14
C LEU A 191 14.84 -23.67 12.63
N LEU A 192 14.30 -24.27 11.56
CA LEU A 192 14.82 -25.50 10.95
C LEU A 192 16.25 -25.33 10.41
N LEU A 193 16.56 -24.18 9.80
CA LEU A 193 17.92 -23.86 9.36
C LEU A 193 18.87 -23.63 10.54
N LEU A 194 18.40 -22.96 11.59
CA LEU A 194 19.17 -22.81 12.83
C LEU A 194 19.49 -24.17 13.44
N PHE A 195 18.53 -25.10 13.44
CA PHE A 195 18.75 -26.48 13.88
C PHE A 195 19.79 -27.21 13.05
N ALA A 196 19.70 -27.13 11.71
CA ALA A 196 20.70 -27.71 10.83
C ALA A 196 22.11 -27.15 11.14
N ALA A 197 22.22 -25.85 11.41
CA ALA A 197 23.47 -25.19 11.76
C ALA A 197 24.00 -25.64 13.13
N VAL A 198 23.15 -25.69 14.16
CA VAL A 198 23.54 -26.17 15.51
C VAL A 198 23.97 -27.63 15.47
N GLY A 199 23.28 -28.49 14.72
CA GLY A 199 23.66 -29.89 14.53
C GLY A 199 25.02 -30.06 13.84
N GLN A 200 25.40 -29.15 12.94
CA GLN A 200 26.75 -29.13 12.34
C GLN A 200 27.82 -28.67 13.32
N LEU A 201 27.52 -27.64 14.12
CA LEU A 201 28.46 -27.02 15.07
C LEU A 201 28.68 -27.85 16.34
N SER A 202 27.72 -28.68 16.74
CA SER A 202 27.84 -29.54 17.91
C SER A 202 28.93 -30.60 17.74
N VAL A 203 29.18 -31.08 16.51
CA VAL A 203 30.16 -32.17 16.28
C VAL A 203 31.60 -31.77 16.61
N PRO A 204 32.14 -30.61 16.15
CA PRO A 204 33.45 -30.14 16.57
C PRO A 204 33.53 -29.88 18.08
N ALA A 205 32.50 -29.26 18.67
CA ALA A 205 32.47 -28.93 20.10
C ALA A 205 32.50 -30.21 20.96
N VAL A 206 31.77 -31.23 20.54
CA VAL A 206 31.72 -32.54 21.19
C VAL A 206 33.05 -33.30 21.03
N LYS A 207 33.72 -33.21 19.87
CA LYS A 207 35.09 -33.74 19.67
C LYS A 207 36.13 -33.03 20.56
N TYR A 208 35.88 -31.77 20.91
CA TYR A 208 36.74 -31.00 21.81
C TYR A 208 36.50 -31.36 23.29
N LEU A 209 35.28 -31.79 23.64
CA LEU A 209 34.87 -32.15 25.00
C LEU A 209 35.11 -33.64 25.33
N SER A 210 35.35 -34.50 24.33
CA SER A 210 35.78 -35.87 24.55
C SER A 210 37.24 -35.89 25.04
N ALA A 211 37.42 -35.67 26.34
CA ALA A 211 38.69 -35.91 27.01
C ALA A 211 39.10 -37.38 26.84
N PRO A 212 40.42 -37.68 26.72
CA PRO A 212 40.90 -39.04 26.63
C PRO A 212 40.50 -39.82 27.90
N GLY A 213 39.64 -40.83 27.76
CA GLY A 213 39.16 -41.68 28.87
C GLY A 213 37.64 -41.93 28.92
N LEU A 214 36.83 -41.21 28.14
CA LEU A 214 35.39 -41.51 28.03
C LEU A 214 35.14 -42.65 27.02
N SER A 215 34.37 -43.67 27.43
CA SER A 215 33.97 -44.74 26.52
C SER A 215 33.03 -44.21 25.43
N LEU A 216 33.04 -44.84 24.25
CA LEU A 216 32.16 -44.49 23.14
C LEU A 216 30.68 -44.52 23.55
N ASP A 217 30.31 -45.47 24.42
CA ASP A 217 28.94 -45.63 24.90
C ASP A 217 28.50 -44.49 25.83
N ASP A 218 29.39 -44.04 26.72
CA ASP A 218 29.12 -42.92 27.62
C ASP A 218 29.00 -41.60 26.83
N PHE A 219 29.77 -41.49 25.75
CA PHE A 219 29.71 -40.38 24.81
C PHE A 219 28.39 -40.36 24.00
N VAL A 220 27.99 -41.49 23.40
CA VAL A 220 26.72 -41.62 22.66
C VAL A 220 25.55 -41.30 23.58
N THR A 221 25.59 -41.78 24.83
CA THR A 221 24.54 -41.53 25.82
C THR A 221 24.43 -40.04 26.17
N ARG A 222 25.55 -39.35 26.42
CA ARG A 222 25.53 -37.90 26.74
C ARG A 222 25.06 -37.04 25.57
N VAL A 223 25.49 -37.36 24.35
CA VAL A 223 25.04 -36.67 23.13
C VAL A 223 23.54 -36.92 22.91
N PHE A 224 23.07 -38.15 23.10
CA PHE A 224 21.65 -38.49 23.01
C PHE A 224 20.82 -37.74 24.04
N VAL A 225 21.24 -37.74 25.30
CA VAL A 225 20.55 -37.02 26.39
C VAL A 225 20.52 -35.51 26.13
N PHE A 226 21.62 -34.92 25.63
CA PHE A 226 21.64 -33.51 25.24
C PHE A 226 20.62 -33.19 24.14
N HIS A 227 20.57 -33.99 23.07
CA HIS A 227 19.60 -33.79 21.98
C HIS A 227 18.17 -34.03 22.44
N LEU A 228 17.94 -35.01 23.32
CA LEU A 228 16.63 -35.28 23.92
C LEU A 228 16.16 -34.09 24.75
N VAL A 229 17.00 -33.55 25.64
CA VAL A 229 16.66 -32.40 26.49
C VAL A 229 16.48 -31.12 25.65
N ALA A 230 17.40 -30.83 24.75
CA ALA A 230 17.31 -29.66 23.87
C ALA A 230 16.07 -29.73 22.98
N GLY A 231 15.80 -30.90 22.38
CA GLY A 231 14.62 -31.08 21.56
C GLY A 231 13.31 -31.05 22.36
N ALA A 232 13.27 -31.60 23.57
CA ALA A 232 12.11 -31.48 24.46
C ALA A 232 11.84 -30.03 24.85
N ILE A 233 12.87 -29.24 25.19
CA ILE A 233 12.74 -27.81 25.48
C ILE A 233 12.20 -27.07 24.26
N ILE A 234 12.69 -27.39 23.05
CA ILE A 234 12.28 -26.64 21.86
C ILE A 234 10.91 -27.08 21.37
N VAL A 235 10.54 -28.36 21.45
CA VAL A 235 9.17 -28.83 21.20
C VAL A 235 8.21 -28.19 22.21
N GLY A 236 8.57 -28.18 23.50
CA GLY A 236 7.80 -27.49 24.53
C GLY A 236 7.63 -26.00 24.23
N PHE A 237 8.71 -25.31 23.82
CA PHE A 237 8.68 -23.90 23.45
C PHE A 237 7.89 -23.64 22.15
N ALA A 238 7.96 -24.53 21.17
CA ALA A 238 7.19 -24.44 19.94
C ALA A 238 5.69 -24.66 20.21
N LEU A 239 5.33 -25.66 21.03
CA LEU A 239 3.94 -25.88 21.47
C LEU A 239 3.40 -24.71 22.27
N TYR A 240 4.23 -24.14 23.17
CA TYR A 240 3.91 -22.92 23.92
C TYR A 240 3.71 -21.71 23.00
N LEU A 241 4.61 -21.48 22.03
CA LEU A 241 4.52 -20.37 21.08
C LEU A 241 3.36 -20.51 20.10
N LEU A 242 3.01 -21.73 19.71
CA LEU A 242 1.84 -22.00 18.88
C LEU A 242 0.53 -21.76 19.65
N ASP A 243 0.59 -21.64 20.99
CA ASP A 243 -0.57 -21.56 21.87
C ASP A 243 -1.63 -22.59 21.46
N VAL A 244 -1.14 -23.74 20.99
CA VAL A 244 -1.95 -24.94 20.87
C VAL A 244 -2.17 -25.31 22.30
N SER A 245 -3.28 -24.82 22.86
CA SER A 245 -3.86 -25.51 23.99
C SER A 245 -3.96 -26.95 23.51
N VAL A 246 -3.13 -27.84 24.06
CA VAL A 246 -3.20 -29.29 23.80
C VAL A 246 -4.66 -29.73 23.89
N VAL A 247 -5.44 -29.05 24.75
CA VAL A 247 -6.90 -29.02 24.83
C VAL A 247 -7.65 -28.85 23.49
N ARG A 248 -7.38 -27.84 22.64
CA ARG A 248 -8.08 -27.64 21.35
C ARG A 248 -7.73 -28.72 20.32
N ALA A 249 -6.44 -29.08 20.21
CA ALA A 249 -6.00 -30.17 19.33
C ALA A 249 -6.58 -31.51 19.80
N TRP A 250 -6.59 -31.75 21.10
CA TRP A 250 -7.21 -32.91 21.73
C TRP A 250 -8.73 -32.91 21.54
N GLN A 251 -9.44 -31.81 21.78
CA GLN A 251 -10.88 -31.68 21.55
C GLN A 251 -11.25 -31.97 20.09
N TYR A 252 -10.41 -31.54 19.14
CA TYR A 252 -10.58 -31.87 17.73
C TYR A 252 -10.37 -33.37 17.46
N LEU A 253 -9.26 -33.93 17.94
CA LEU A 253 -8.92 -35.36 17.76
C LEU A 253 -9.86 -36.30 18.51
N SER A 254 -10.42 -35.87 19.64
CA SER A 254 -11.33 -36.64 20.48
C SER A 254 -12.80 -36.51 20.04
N GLY A 255 -13.10 -35.78 18.96
CA GLY A 255 -14.46 -35.57 18.48
C GLY A 255 -15.35 -34.72 19.40
N GLY A 256 -14.76 -33.96 20.34
CA GLY A 256 -15.46 -33.21 21.40
C GLY A 256 -16.15 -31.92 20.94
N ARG A 257 -16.72 -31.88 19.74
CA ARG A 257 -17.36 -30.69 19.14
C ARG A 257 -18.76 -30.38 19.68
N ALA A 258 -19.35 -31.26 20.49
CA ALA A 258 -20.78 -31.27 20.77
C ALA A 258 -21.33 -30.11 21.64
N ALA A 259 -20.50 -29.25 22.22
CA ALA A 259 -20.95 -28.24 23.19
C ALA A 259 -20.85 -26.77 22.75
N ALA A 260 -20.19 -26.47 21.63
CA ALA A 260 -20.15 -25.11 21.09
C ALA A 260 -21.22 -25.00 19.99
N GLY A 261 -22.26 -24.20 20.23
CA GLY A 261 -23.39 -24.03 19.32
C GLY A 261 -22.95 -23.75 17.87
N ALA A 262 -23.77 -24.19 16.91
CA ALA A 262 -23.47 -24.00 15.50
C ALA A 262 -23.18 -22.53 15.19
N PRO A 263 -22.08 -22.20 14.49
CA PRO A 263 -21.79 -20.82 14.13
C PRO A 263 -22.92 -20.28 13.23
N ALA A 264 -23.34 -19.05 13.49
CA ALA A 264 -24.45 -18.40 12.79
C ALA A 264 -24.18 -18.18 11.29
N ASN A 265 -22.91 -18.26 10.86
CA ASN A 265 -22.51 -18.05 9.48
C ASN A 265 -21.79 -19.29 8.91
N PRO A 266 -22.30 -19.91 7.81
CA PRO A 266 -21.68 -21.10 7.21
C PRO A 266 -20.26 -20.84 6.67
N SER A 267 -19.93 -19.59 6.33
CA SER A 267 -18.57 -19.21 5.93
C SER A 267 -17.58 -19.21 7.10
N GLU A 268 -18.02 -18.89 8.32
CA GLU A 268 -17.21 -19.02 9.53
C GLU A 268 -16.96 -20.50 9.86
N ALA A 269 -17.98 -21.35 9.75
CA ALA A 269 -17.86 -22.79 10.00
C ALA A 269 -16.75 -23.43 9.16
N ALA A 270 -16.71 -23.12 7.86
CA ALA A 270 -15.69 -23.62 6.95
C ALA A 270 -14.28 -23.08 7.30
N SER A 271 -14.19 -21.83 7.76
CA SER A 271 -12.90 -21.22 8.12
C SER A 271 -12.29 -21.82 9.40
N VAL A 272 -13.12 -22.07 10.42
CA VAL A 272 -12.70 -22.66 11.71
C VAL A 272 -12.24 -24.11 11.53
N ASP A 273 -12.92 -24.87 10.67
CA ASP A 273 -12.54 -26.25 10.38
C ASP A 273 -11.18 -26.34 9.65
N VAL A 274 -10.92 -25.41 8.73
CA VAL A 274 -9.66 -25.34 7.99
C VAL A 274 -8.50 -24.88 8.88
N ALA A 275 -8.75 -23.96 9.83
CA ALA A 275 -7.75 -23.52 10.79
C ALA A 275 -7.37 -24.65 11.77
N ALA A 276 -8.36 -25.34 12.35
CA ALA A 276 -8.13 -26.46 13.26
C ALA A 276 -7.34 -27.61 12.59
N ARG A 277 -7.67 -27.96 11.34
CA ARG A 277 -6.91 -28.98 10.58
C ARG A 277 -5.46 -28.58 10.33
N ARG A 278 -5.18 -27.29 10.12
CA ARG A 278 -3.82 -26.80 9.88
C ARG A 278 -2.98 -26.80 11.15
N ASP A 279 -3.56 -26.48 12.29
CA ASP A 279 -2.86 -26.51 13.58
C ASP A 279 -2.50 -27.95 13.97
N VAL A 280 -3.42 -28.90 13.75
CA VAL A 280 -3.15 -30.33 13.95
C VAL A 280 -2.05 -30.84 13.02
N LEU A 281 -2.06 -30.46 11.74
CA LEU A 281 -0.98 -30.83 10.82
C LEU A 281 0.38 -30.25 11.24
N GLY A 282 0.40 -29.02 11.75
CA GLY A 282 1.61 -28.38 12.25
C GLY A 282 2.20 -29.11 13.46
N VAL A 283 1.35 -29.51 14.41
CA VAL A 283 1.76 -30.28 15.59
C VAL A 283 2.25 -31.68 15.20
N VAL A 284 1.53 -32.37 14.33
CA VAL A 284 1.92 -33.69 13.83
C VAL A 284 3.25 -33.61 13.08
N ALA A 285 3.44 -32.60 12.22
CA ALA A 285 4.69 -32.39 11.51
C ALA A 285 5.85 -32.08 12.47
N LEU A 286 5.67 -31.23 13.48
CA LEU A 286 6.68 -30.94 14.51
C LEU A 286 7.06 -32.18 15.31
N THR A 287 6.08 -33.01 15.66
CA THR A 287 6.29 -34.24 16.41
C THR A 287 7.04 -35.27 15.56
N ILE A 288 6.66 -35.43 14.29
CA ILE A 288 7.37 -36.30 13.34
C ILE A 288 8.79 -35.78 13.09
N MET A 289 9.00 -34.47 12.94
CA MET A 289 10.33 -33.87 12.80
C MET A 289 11.22 -34.17 14.00
N PHE A 290 10.68 -34.03 15.21
CA PHE A 290 11.41 -34.34 16.44
C PHE A 290 11.73 -35.84 16.55
N LEU A 291 10.77 -36.71 16.25
CA LEU A 291 11.01 -38.15 16.23
C LEU A 291 12.03 -38.56 15.16
N MET A 292 11.98 -37.93 13.98
CA MET A 292 12.93 -38.18 12.91
C MET A 292 14.33 -37.66 13.25
N SER A 293 14.46 -36.52 13.94
CA SER A 293 15.77 -36.02 14.36
C SER A 293 16.41 -36.87 15.47
N LEU A 294 15.59 -37.52 16.31
CA LEU A 294 16.05 -38.52 17.27
C LEU A 294 16.51 -39.83 16.60
N LEU A 295 15.88 -40.22 15.50
CA LEU A 295 16.20 -41.43 14.75
C LEU A 295 17.37 -41.24 13.77
N LEU A 296 17.66 -39.99 13.36
CA LEU A 296 18.72 -39.62 12.42
C LEU A 296 19.95 -39.04 13.14
N LEU A 297 20.53 -39.81 14.06
CA LEU A 297 21.84 -39.53 14.66
C LEU A 297 23.00 -39.57 13.64
N ASP A 298 22.73 -39.89 12.37
CA ASP A 298 23.69 -39.80 11.29
C ASP A 298 24.02 -38.33 10.98
N ARG A 299 25.31 -38.02 11.14
CA ARG A 299 25.95 -36.71 10.94
C ARG A 299 25.65 -36.10 9.56
N VAL A 300 25.38 -36.92 8.54
CA VAL A 300 25.22 -36.44 7.16
C VAL A 300 23.76 -36.26 6.78
N LEU A 301 22.86 -37.16 7.19
CA LEU A 301 21.44 -37.10 6.80
C LEU A 301 20.68 -35.96 7.50
N ASN A 302 20.99 -35.69 8.77
CA ASN A 302 20.26 -34.73 9.59
C ASN A 302 20.20 -33.28 9.00
N PRO A 303 21.31 -32.64 8.60
CA PRO A 303 21.28 -31.30 8.00
C PRO A 303 20.50 -31.27 6.67
N VAL A 304 20.62 -32.32 5.85
CA VAL A 304 19.95 -32.40 4.54
C VAL A 304 18.43 -32.45 4.74
N VAL A 305 17.96 -33.24 5.70
CA VAL A 305 16.53 -33.34 6.03
C VAL A 305 16.00 -32.00 6.56
N PHE A 306 16.70 -31.36 7.50
CA PHE A 306 16.27 -30.06 8.02
C PHE A 306 16.26 -28.96 6.97
N VAL A 307 17.25 -28.91 6.08
CA VAL A 307 17.29 -27.96 4.97
C VAL A 307 16.15 -28.23 3.98
N GLY A 308 15.95 -29.50 3.57
CA GLY A 308 14.87 -29.88 2.67
C GLY A 308 13.50 -29.52 3.23
N LEU A 309 13.30 -29.70 4.53
CA LEU A 309 12.07 -29.34 5.21
C LEU A 309 11.90 -27.84 5.39
N ALA A 310 12.98 -27.10 5.67
CA ALA A 310 12.95 -25.64 5.67
C ALA A 310 12.53 -25.08 4.32
N VAL A 311 13.03 -25.66 3.22
CA VAL A 311 12.61 -25.32 1.85
C VAL A 311 11.13 -25.64 1.64
N LEU A 312 10.68 -26.85 2.00
CA LEU A 312 9.28 -27.25 1.87
C LEU A 312 8.34 -26.31 2.65
N VAL A 313 8.65 -26.04 3.92
CA VAL A 313 7.85 -25.11 4.75
C VAL A 313 7.89 -23.69 4.19
N SER A 314 9.02 -23.25 3.65
CA SER A 314 9.11 -21.94 2.98
C SER A 314 8.17 -21.86 1.78
N ILE A 315 8.15 -22.91 0.95
CA ILE A 315 7.23 -23.04 -0.20
C ILE A 315 5.78 -23.00 0.29
N LEU A 316 5.42 -23.81 1.29
CA LEU A 316 4.07 -23.80 1.88
C LEU A 316 3.69 -22.43 2.46
N ASN A 317 4.64 -21.72 3.08
CA ASN A 317 4.43 -20.40 3.65
C ASN A 317 4.22 -19.32 2.57
N ILE A 318 4.83 -19.45 1.39
CA ILE A 318 4.55 -18.60 0.22
C ILE A 318 3.11 -18.81 -0.25
N TYR A 319 2.60 -20.05 -0.17
CA TYR A 319 1.24 -20.38 -0.54
C TYR A 319 0.19 -20.06 0.53
N ARG A 320 0.54 -19.63 1.74
CA ARG A 320 -0.46 -19.26 2.76
C ARG A 320 -1.22 -17.99 2.34
N ARG A 321 -2.55 -18.07 2.35
CA ARG A 321 -3.42 -16.91 2.13
C ARG A 321 -3.21 -15.89 3.26
N ARG A 322 -3.18 -14.61 2.90
CA ARG A 322 -3.03 -13.50 3.84
C ARG A 322 -4.30 -12.66 3.83
N LEU A 323 -4.81 -12.34 5.01
CA LEU A 323 -5.88 -11.35 5.16
C LEU A 323 -5.25 -10.00 5.49
N ILE A 324 -5.88 -8.91 5.06
CA ILE A 324 -5.41 -7.55 5.34
C ILE A 324 -6.34 -6.93 6.36
N TRP A 325 -5.78 -6.52 7.49
CA TRP A 325 -6.49 -5.76 8.52
C TRP A 325 -6.08 -4.30 8.43
N THR A 326 -7.05 -3.41 8.25
CA THR A 326 -6.82 -1.96 8.26
C THR A 326 -7.66 -1.26 9.31
N THR A 327 -7.16 -0.14 9.82
CA THR A 327 -7.81 0.65 10.87
C THR A 327 -8.88 1.61 10.33
N GLY A 328 -9.24 1.54 9.04
CA GLY A 328 -10.11 2.50 8.37
C GLY A 328 -9.42 3.84 8.08
N ARG A 329 -9.81 4.48 6.97
CA ARG A 329 -9.28 5.76 6.51
C ARG A 329 -9.97 6.91 7.27
N PRO A 330 -9.25 7.91 7.79
CA PRO A 330 -9.87 9.13 8.28
C PRO A 330 -10.67 9.81 7.16
N GLU A 331 -11.83 10.38 7.49
CA GLU A 331 -12.70 11.03 6.50
C GLU A 331 -12.00 12.21 5.81
N ALA A 332 -11.27 13.02 6.58
CA ALA A 332 -10.50 14.14 6.07
C ALA A 332 -9.14 13.69 5.50
N ASP A 333 -8.78 14.22 4.33
CA ASP A 333 -7.44 14.04 3.77
C ASP A 333 -6.37 14.72 4.62
N PRO A 334 -5.15 14.16 4.69
CA PRO A 334 -4.09 14.78 5.44
C PRO A 334 -3.71 16.09 4.75
N ARG A 335 -3.49 17.15 5.52
CA ARG A 335 -3.14 18.47 4.98
C ARG A 335 -1.63 18.57 4.84
N ILE A 336 -1.15 18.29 3.63
CA ILE A 336 0.23 18.58 3.26
C ILE A 336 0.15 19.59 2.11
N MET A 337 0.24 20.86 2.48
CA MET A 337 -0.08 21.95 1.58
C MET A 337 1.18 22.49 0.90
N VAL A 338 1.07 22.80 -0.38
CA VAL A 338 2.08 23.56 -1.13
C VAL A 338 1.47 24.91 -1.45
N ARG A 339 2.05 25.97 -0.90
CA ARG A 339 1.61 27.34 -1.15
C ARG A 339 1.80 27.71 -2.61
N MET A 340 0.84 28.42 -3.17
CA MET A 340 0.83 28.84 -4.56
C MET A 340 0.91 30.36 -4.71
N ASP A 341 -0.13 31.06 -4.30
CA ASP A 341 -0.24 32.50 -4.47
C ASP A 341 -1.00 33.09 -3.28
N SER A 342 -0.95 34.40 -3.14
CA SER A 342 -1.69 35.09 -2.09
C SER A 342 -2.04 36.51 -2.50
N TRP A 343 -2.99 37.11 -1.79
CA TRP A 343 -3.34 38.50 -1.91
C TRP A 343 -3.83 39.02 -0.56
N GLN A 344 -3.56 40.30 -0.26
CA GLN A 344 -3.92 40.91 1.00
C GLN A 344 -4.10 42.41 0.86
N VAL A 345 -4.98 42.99 1.68
CA VAL A 345 -5.22 44.43 1.79
C VAL A 345 -5.60 44.80 3.23
N LEU A 346 -5.21 45.99 3.66
CA LEU A 346 -5.70 46.63 4.89
C LEU A 346 -6.65 47.76 4.51
N LEU A 347 -7.90 47.69 4.96
CA LEU A 347 -8.94 48.67 4.68
C LEU A 347 -9.13 49.56 5.91
N ILE A 348 -8.77 50.84 5.77
CA ILE A 348 -8.78 51.78 6.89
C ILE A 348 -10.23 52.12 7.25
N GLY A 349 -10.59 52.02 8.52
CA GLY A 349 -11.91 52.40 9.02
C GLY A 349 -13.05 51.41 8.78
N LEU A 350 -12.78 50.18 8.30
CA LEU A 350 -13.79 49.14 8.08
C LEU A 350 -13.76 48.00 9.12
N GLY A 351 -13.04 48.15 10.23
CA GLY A 351 -12.90 47.12 11.26
C GLY A 351 -14.25 46.66 11.84
N SER A 352 -15.19 47.58 12.04
CA SER A 352 -16.55 47.26 12.52
C SER A 352 -17.41 46.50 11.52
N GLU A 353 -17.07 46.55 10.23
CA GLU A 353 -17.80 45.88 9.14
C GLU A 353 -17.27 44.47 8.83
N ARG A 354 -16.34 43.95 9.64
CA ARG A 354 -15.67 42.65 9.42
C ARG A 354 -16.66 41.54 9.12
N ASP A 355 -17.68 41.37 9.96
CA ASP A 355 -18.66 40.27 9.85
C ASP A 355 -19.55 40.46 8.62
N ALA A 356 -19.99 41.70 8.35
CA ALA A 356 -20.81 42.00 7.17
C ALA A 356 -20.05 41.74 5.85
N VAL A 357 -18.75 42.09 5.80
CA VAL A 357 -17.89 41.80 4.65
C VAL A 357 -17.67 40.29 4.49
N HIS A 358 -17.35 39.61 5.59
CA HIS A 358 -17.17 38.15 5.62
C HIS A 358 -18.42 37.43 5.11
N ASP A 359 -19.59 37.72 5.68
CA ASP A 359 -20.84 37.04 5.36
C ASP A 359 -21.26 37.30 3.91
N ALA A 360 -21.04 38.51 3.39
CA ALA A 360 -21.29 38.83 1.99
C ALA A 360 -20.38 38.02 1.04
N VAL A 361 -19.10 37.85 1.38
CA VAL A 361 -18.17 37.02 0.60
C VAL A 361 -18.58 35.55 0.65
N VAL A 362 -18.87 35.01 1.84
CA VAL A 362 -19.29 33.62 2.02
C VAL A 362 -20.57 33.33 1.24
N ALA A 363 -21.56 34.20 1.33
CA ALA A 363 -22.82 34.08 0.59
C ALA A 363 -22.59 34.07 -0.93
N GLU A 364 -21.76 34.99 -1.46
CA GLU A 364 -21.45 35.01 -2.90
C GLU A 364 -20.66 33.77 -3.36
N LEU A 365 -19.77 33.22 -2.53
CA LEU A 365 -19.03 31.99 -2.83
C LEU A 365 -19.95 30.76 -2.86
N GLN A 366 -20.95 30.71 -1.97
CA GLN A 366 -21.91 29.62 -1.84
C GLN A 366 -22.98 29.62 -2.95
N LEU A 367 -23.35 30.77 -3.51
CA LEU A 367 -24.41 30.88 -4.53
C LEU A 367 -24.21 30.00 -5.77
N ASN A 368 -22.98 29.56 -6.07
CA ASN A 368 -22.68 28.65 -7.17
C ASN A 368 -21.80 27.47 -6.73
N ALA A 369 -21.98 26.98 -5.51
CA ALA A 369 -21.28 25.77 -5.05
C ALA A 369 -21.91 24.54 -5.71
N ASP A 370 -21.09 23.74 -6.40
CA ASP A 370 -21.47 22.41 -6.88
C ASP A 370 -20.89 21.33 -5.94
N ALA A 371 -21.09 20.05 -6.25
CA ALA A 371 -20.58 18.94 -5.44
C ALA A 371 -19.04 18.92 -5.30
N SER A 372 -18.31 19.62 -6.18
CA SER A 372 -16.85 19.70 -6.15
C SER A 372 -16.31 20.97 -5.49
N TRP A 373 -17.18 21.95 -5.22
CA TRP A 373 -16.85 23.22 -4.59
C TRP A 373 -17.40 23.25 -3.16
N SER A 374 -16.51 23.46 -2.19
CA SER A 374 -16.87 23.53 -0.77
C SER A 374 -16.47 24.89 -0.19
N VAL A 375 -17.32 25.41 0.68
CA VAL A 375 -17.03 26.61 1.50
C VAL A 375 -17.34 26.21 2.93
N ALA A 376 -16.33 26.17 3.78
CA ALA A 376 -16.46 25.73 5.17
C ALA A 376 -15.71 26.69 6.10
N GLU A 377 -16.27 26.90 7.30
CA GLU A 377 -15.59 27.63 8.36
C GLU A 377 -14.67 26.68 9.14
N GLU A 378 -13.45 27.13 9.40
CA GLU A 378 -12.47 26.39 10.18
C GLU A 378 -11.91 27.20 11.32
N ARG A 379 -11.82 26.55 12.48
CA ARG A 379 -11.16 27.10 13.67
C ARG A 379 -9.73 26.59 13.71
N ILE A 380 -8.79 27.50 13.50
CA ILE A 380 -7.36 27.23 13.59
C ILE A 380 -6.80 27.79 14.88
N TRP A 381 -5.68 27.22 15.32
CA TRP A 381 -4.99 27.61 16.54
C TRP A 381 -3.52 27.79 16.24
N TYR A 382 -2.94 28.85 16.76
CA TYR A 382 -1.49 29.06 16.74
C TYR A 382 -1.01 29.39 18.14
N TRP A 383 0.25 29.05 18.40
CA TRP A 383 0.95 29.47 19.60
C TRP A 383 1.57 30.84 19.31
N GLY A 384 0.93 31.88 19.81
CA GLY A 384 1.45 33.25 19.86
C GLY A 384 2.29 33.48 21.11
N VAL A 385 2.86 34.69 21.22
CA VAL A 385 3.63 35.13 22.39
C VAL A 385 2.75 35.12 23.65
N ASP A 386 1.47 35.44 23.50
CA ASP A 386 0.49 35.51 24.59
C ASP A 386 -0.25 34.18 24.81
N GLY A 387 0.20 33.10 24.17
CA GLY A 387 -0.34 31.75 24.33
C GLY A 387 -1.12 31.26 23.11
N LYS A 388 -2.10 30.39 23.36
CA LYS A 388 -2.88 29.76 22.29
C LYS A 388 -3.96 30.72 21.81
N GLU A 389 -3.80 31.23 20.60
CA GLU A 389 -4.78 32.11 19.98
C GLU A 389 -5.64 31.32 18.99
N GLU A 390 -6.96 31.49 19.08
CA GLU A 390 -7.95 30.92 18.17
C GLU A 390 -8.25 31.91 17.05
N ARG A 391 -8.24 31.45 15.80
CA ARG A 391 -8.73 32.23 14.65
C ARG A 391 -9.74 31.41 13.86
N GLN A 392 -10.70 32.12 13.31
CA GLN A 392 -11.62 31.59 12.31
C GLN A 392 -11.10 31.96 10.92
N GLN A 393 -11.12 31.00 10.02
CA GLN A 393 -10.83 31.19 8.61
C GLN A 393 -11.90 30.51 7.77
N THR A 394 -12.29 31.14 6.66
CA THR A 394 -13.14 30.51 5.66
C THR A 394 -12.25 29.73 4.70
N VAL A 395 -12.58 28.46 4.48
CA VAL A 395 -11.85 27.59 3.56
C VAL A 395 -12.71 27.28 2.36
N VAL A 396 -12.17 27.62 1.20
CA VAL A 396 -12.77 27.33 -0.09
C VAL A 396 -11.98 26.18 -0.72
N GLY A 397 -12.64 25.04 -0.92
CA GLY A 397 -12.02 23.84 -1.48
C GLY A 397 -12.60 23.47 -2.84
N PHE A 398 -11.73 23.16 -3.79
CA PHE A 398 -12.08 22.53 -5.06
C PHE A 398 -11.09 21.41 -5.37
N ARG A 399 -11.53 20.16 -5.22
CA ARG A 399 -10.68 18.97 -5.33
C ARG A 399 -9.45 19.07 -4.42
N SER A 400 -8.23 19.18 -4.99
CA SER A 400 -6.98 19.31 -4.25
C SER A 400 -6.61 20.75 -3.94
N ALA A 401 -7.25 21.73 -4.58
CA ALA A 401 -6.99 23.15 -4.36
C ALA A 401 -7.78 23.65 -3.14
N LEU A 402 -7.11 24.46 -2.32
CA LEU A 402 -7.67 25.11 -1.15
C LEU A 402 -7.31 26.60 -1.20
N ALA A 403 -8.24 27.47 -0.87
CA ALA A 403 -7.99 28.87 -0.57
C ALA A 403 -8.48 29.18 0.84
N PHE A 404 -7.60 29.78 1.64
CA PHE A 404 -7.91 30.22 2.99
C PHE A 404 -8.17 31.72 2.95
N LEU A 405 -9.32 32.17 3.42
CA LEU A 405 -9.69 33.58 3.49
C LEU A 405 -9.61 34.04 4.95
N HIS A 406 -9.02 35.20 5.14
CA HIS A 406 -8.79 35.82 6.44
C HIS A 406 -9.47 37.18 6.48
N PHE A 407 -10.34 37.36 7.47
CA PHE A 407 -11.01 38.63 7.78
C PHE A 407 -10.74 38.97 9.24
N THR A 408 -9.81 39.90 9.48
CA THR A 408 -9.35 40.25 10.83
C THR A 408 -9.51 41.74 11.07
N ALA A 409 -10.24 42.13 12.11
CA ALA A 409 -10.31 43.52 12.55
C ALA A 409 -9.09 43.85 13.42
N TYR A 410 -8.34 44.87 13.03
CA TYR A 410 -7.24 45.45 13.81
C TYR A 410 -7.66 46.84 14.28
N GLY A 411 -8.33 46.91 15.43
CA GLY A 411 -8.93 48.14 15.92
C GLY A 411 -10.04 48.61 14.97
N ASN A 412 -9.87 49.79 14.37
CA ASN A 412 -10.83 50.34 13.42
C ASN A 412 -10.58 49.90 11.96
N ASP A 413 -9.51 49.14 11.69
CA ASP A 413 -9.14 48.76 10.34
C ASP A 413 -9.47 47.28 10.08
N LEU A 414 -9.78 46.94 8.83
CA LEU A 414 -10.11 45.58 8.41
C LEU A 414 -9.01 45.02 7.51
N TYR A 415 -8.32 44.00 8.00
CA TYR A 415 -7.40 43.21 7.21
C TYR A 415 -8.15 42.09 6.49
N VAL A 416 -8.05 42.08 5.16
CA VAL A 416 -8.62 41.05 4.29
C VAL A 416 -7.51 40.41 3.49
N ALA A 417 -7.39 39.10 3.56
CA ALA A 417 -6.41 38.36 2.78
C ALA A 417 -6.93 37.01 2.35
N TRP A 418 -6.29 36.44 1.34
CA TRP A 418 -6.41 35.03 1.05
C TRP A 418 -5.09 34.44 0.57
N ASP A 419 -4.91 33.15 0.82
CA ASP A 419 -3.77 32.37 0.37
C ASP A 419 -4.24 31.04 -0.23
N ALA A 420 -3.69 30.71 -1.39
CA ALA A 420 -4.04 29.51 -2.15
C ALA A 420 -2.97 28.44 -1.97
N HIS A 421 -3.43 27.20 -1.88
CA HIS A 421 -2.64 26.02 -1.59
C HIS A 421 -3.11 24.83 -2.44
N ILE A 422 -2.18 23.97 -2.84
CA ILE A 422 -2.48 22.63 -3.33
C ILE A 422 -2.25 21.64 -2.19
N ASN A 423 -3.29 20.90 -1.80
CA ASN A 423 -3.13 19.76 -0.91
C ASN A 423 -2.57 18.57 -1.70
N ARG A 424 -1.31 18.22 -1.43
CA ARG A 424 -0.67 17.01 -1.93
C ARG A 424 -0.71 15.86 -0.93
N GLY A 425 -1.32 16.08 0.24
CA GLY A 425 -1.49 15.04 1.24
C GLY A 425 -2.49 14.00 0.75
N THR A 426 -2.11 12.74 0.87
CA THR A 426 -3.00 11.61 0.61
C THR A 426 -2.78 10.54 1.67
N TRP A 427 -3.80 9.72 1.93
CA TRP A 427 -3.65 8.57 2.81
C TRP A 427 -3.04 7.40 2.03
N THR A 428 -1.96 6.83 2.57
CA THR A 428 -1.39 5.58 2.05
C THR A 428 -1.41 4.51 3.13
N GLU A 429 -1.61 3.27 2.72
CA GLU A 429 -1.49 2.13 3.61
C GLU A 429 -0.03 1.67 3.69
N LYS A 430 0.43 1.40 4.91
CA LYS A 430 1.76 0.86 5.18
C LYS A 430 1.64 -0.40 6.03
N PRO A 431 2.31 -1.49 5.64
CA PRO A 431 2.36 -2.69 6.47
C PRO A 431 3.14 -2.38 7.75
N VAL A 432 2.51 -2.54 8.91
CA VAL A 432 3.13 -2.33 10.23
C VAL A 432 3.59 -3.65 10.84
N GLY A 433 2.86 -4.72 10.57
CA GLY A 433 3.16 -6.01 11.17
C GLY A 433 2.39 -7.14 10.51
N ARG A 434 2.83 -8.35 10.85
CA ARG A 434 2.24 -9.60 10.37
C ARG A 434 2.12 -10.56 11.54
N GLY A 435 1.01 -11.29 11.58
CA GLY A 435 0.75 -12.26 12.63
C GLY A 435 -0.46 -13.13 12.31
N THR A 436 -0.79 -14.06 13.20
CA THR A 436 -1.97 -14.90 13.08
C THR A 436 -3.09 -14.30 13.94
N SER A 437 -4.28 -14.11 13.36
CA SER A 437 -5.44 -13.67 14.13
C SER A 437 -5.79 -14.69 15.21
N VAL A 438 -5.99 -14.22 16.45
CA VAL A 438 -6.40 -15.06 17.58
C VAL A 438 -7.79 -15.66 17.35
N GLU A 439 -8.69 -14.91 16.71
CA GLU A 439 -10.07 -15.31 16.47
C GLU A 439 -10.19 -16.29 15.30
N THR A 440 -9.61 -15.94 14.15
CA THR A 440 -9.80 -16.71 12.91
C THR A 440 -8.70 -17.73 12.65
N GLY A 441 -7.56 -17.67 13.36
CA GLY A 441 -6.37 -18.46 13.05
C GLY A 441 -5.74 -18.14 11.69
N ALA A 442 -6.26 -17.14 10.97
CA ALA A 442 -5.79 -16.76 9.66
C ALA A 442 -4.51 -15.92 9.76
N LEU A 443 -3.63 -16.06 8.78
CA LEU A 443 -2.47 -15.18 8.65
C LEU A 443 -2.95 -13.80 8.21
N CYS A 444 -2.68 -12.79 9.03
CA CYS A 444 -3.08 -11.41 8.81
C CYS A 444 -1.85 -10.50 8.68
N GLU A 445 -1.96 -9.52 7.80
CA GLU A 445 -1.06 -8.38 7.72
C GLU A 445 -1.81 -7.14 8.18
N VAL A 446 -1.27 -6.43 9.17
CA VAL A 446 -1.84 -5.18 9.66
C VAL A 446 -1.26 -4.04 8.86
N HIS A 447 -2.15 -3.32 8.20
CA HIS A 447 -1.82 -2.09 7.52
C HIS A 447 -2.31 -0.94 8.38
N THR A 448 -1.41 0.00 8.67
CA THR A 448 -1.79 1.31 9.20
C THR A 448 -1.99 2.25 8.04
N ILE A 449 -2.86 3.23 8.23
CA ILE A 449 -2.94 4.36 7.33
C ILE A 449 -1.98 5.43 7.82
N ALA A 450 -1.17 5.94 6.91
CA ALA A 450 -0.17 6.96 7.16
C ALA A 450 -0.30 8.07 6.11
N PRO A 451 0.01 9.32 6.46
CA PRO A 451 0.04 10.39 5.47
C PRO A 451 1.17 10.15 4.47
N ALA A 452 0.88 10.41 3.21
CA ALA A 452 1.79 10.33 2.07
C ALA A 452 1.66 11.56 1.17
N HIS A 453 2.60 11.67 0.24
CA HIS A 453 2.67 12.73 -0.74
C HIS A 453 2.21 12.18 -2.10
N ARG A 454 1.23 12.84 -2.69
CA ARG A 454 0.89 12.68 -4.11
C ARG A 454 1.74 13.64 -4.93
N THR A 455 2.19 13.22 -6.11
CA THR A 455 2.82 14.13 -7.07
C THR A 455 1.78 15.13 -7.57
N ILE A 456 2.14 16.42 -7.62
CA ILE A 456 1.26 17.48 -8.11
C ILE A 456 1.26 17.44 -9.63
N SER A 457 0.09 17.32 -10.23
CA SER A 457 -0.11 17.35 -11.68
C SER A 457 -0.39 18.77 -12.17
N GLU A 458 -0.30 18.98 -13.49
CA GLU A 458 -0.70 20.25 -14.12
C GLU A 458 -2.21 20.55 -13.94
N TYR A 459 -3.03 19.50 -13.81
CA TYR A 459 -4.45 19.64 -13.51
C TYR A 459 -4.68 20.20 -12.11
N ASP A 460 -3.90 19.79 -11.12
CA ASP A 460 -4.00 20.34 -9.76
C ASP A 460 -3.66 21.85 -9.74
N VAL A 461 -2.69 22.27 -10.56
CA VAL A 461 -2.34 23.68 -10.73
C VAL A 461 -3.45 24.45 -11.45
N SER A 462 -4.08 23.84 -12.45
CA SER A 462 -5.22 24.43 -13.17
C SER A 462 -6.45 24.59 -12.26
N ASP A 463 -6.74 23.57 -11.45
CA ASP A 463 -7.81 23.58 -10.44
C ASP A 463 -7.54 24.69 -9.40
N ALA A 464 -6.30 24.85 -8.95
CA ALA A 464 -5.92 25.93 -8.04
C ALA A 464 -6.09 27.33 -8.65
N ASN A 465 -5.70 27.52 -9.92
CA ASN A 465 -5.94 28.78 -10.61
C ASN A 465 -7.44 29.11 -10.71
N CYS A 466 -8.28 28.10 -10.97
CA CYS A 466 -9.74 28.29 -11.04
C CYS A 466 -10.32 28.79 -9.70
N VAL A 467 -9.94 28.14 -8.59
CA VAL A 467 -10.36 28.58 -7.24
C VAL A 467 -9.91 29.99 -6.97
N LEU A 468 -8.65 30.28 -7.25
CA LEU A 468 -8.01 31.55 -6.96
C LEU A 468 -8.67 32.71 -7.72
N GLU A 469 -8.87 32.57 -9.03
CA GLU A 469 -9.51 33.60 -9.85
C GLU A 469 -10.94 33.87 -9.37
N ARG A 470 -11.68 32.82 -9.01
CA ARG A 470 -13.05 32.95 -8.48
C ARG A 470 -13.09 33.62 -7.11
N VAL A 471 -12.26 33.16 -6.17
CA VAL A 471 -12.15 33.75 -4.82
C VAL A 471 -11.77 35.22 -4.91
N HIS A 472 -10.74 35.53 -5.71
CA HIS A 472 -10.31 36.90 -5.91
C HIS A 472 -11.41 37.77 -6.52
N ALA A 473 -12.08 37.29 -7.57
CA ALA A 473 -13.18 38.03 -8.21
C ALA A 473 -14.37 38.30 -7.27
N VAL A 474 -14.69 37.39 -6.36
CA VAL A 474 -15.76 37.59 -5.37
C VAL A 474 -15.32 38.58 -4.29
N VAL A 475 -14.15 38.35 -3.69
CA VAL A 475 -13.61 39.22 -2.63
C VAL A 475 -13.49 40.66 -3.13
N THR A 476 -12.84 40.87 -4.28
CA THR A 476 -12.64 42.22 -4.83
C THR A 476 -13.95 42.93 -5.16
N ARG A 477 -14.97 42.21 -5.63
CA ARG A 477 -16.30 42.77 -5.92
C ARG A 477 -17.02 43.21 -4.65
N VAL A 478 -17.03 42.37 -3.61
CA VAL A 478 -17.65 42.71 -2.32
C VAL A 478 -16.93 43.91 -1.69
N LEU A 479 -15.60 43.92 -1.71
CA LEU A 479 -14.81 45.03 -1.17
C LEU A 479 -15.04 46.34 -1.93
N ARG A 480 -15.10 46.31 -3.26
CA ARG A 480 -15.42 47.51 -4.07
C ARG A 480 -16.80 48.08 -3.72
N ARG A 481 -17.80 47.20 -3.51
CA ARG A 481 -19.14 47.62 -3.08
C ARG A 481 -19.10 48.31 -1.72
N LYS A 482 -18.37 47.72 -0.77
CA LYS A 482 -18.22 48.26 0.59
C LYS A 482 -17.44 49.57 0.64
N LEU A 483 -16.38 49.72 -0.16
CA LEU A 483 -15.65 50.99 -0.29
C LEU A 483 -16.54 52.11 -0.83
N ALA A 484 -17.39 51.80 -1.81
CA ALA A 484 -18.35 52.75 -2.37
C ALA A 484 -19.45 53.13 -1.35
N GLU A 485 -19.98 52.16 -0.61
CA GLU A 485 -20.97 52.39 0.46
C GLU A 485 -20.43 53.35 1.54
N HIS A 486 -19.17 53.17 1.96
CA HIS A 486 -18.53 53.95 3.02
C HIS A 486 -17.76 55.18 2.52
N ARG A 487 -17.75 55.45 1.20
CA ARG A 487 -17.04 56.58 0.56
C ARG A 487 -15.55 56.66 0.93
N LEU A 488 -14.89 55.50 0.97
CA LEU A 488 -13.46 55.42 1.27
C LEU A 488 -12.64 55.58 -0.02
N ASP A 489 -11.88 56.66 -0.11
CA ASP A 489 -11.00 56.97 -1.24
C ASP A 489 -9.61 56.35 -1.06
N GLN A 490 -9.56 55.03 -0.90
CA GLN A 490 -8.32 54.26 -0.75
C GLN A 490 -7.99 53.56 -2.08
N GLU A 491 -6.80 53.85 -2.63
CA GLU A 491 -6.28 53.11 -3.76
C GLU A 491 -5.81 51.71 -3.31
N ILE A 492 -6.42 50.66 -3.87
CA ILE A 492 -6.11 49.27 -3.53
C ILE A 492 -5.51 48.57 -4.74
N ASP A 493 -4.32 48.00 -4.55
CA ASP A 493 -3.74 47.10 -5.53
C ASP A 493 -4.40 45.72 -5.45
N PHE A 494 -5.24 45.42 -6.43
CA PHE A 494 -5.87 44.11 -6.59
C PHE A 494 -4.95 43.09 -7.30
N LYS A 495 -3.66 43.38 -7.47
CA LYS A 495 -2.72 42.45 -8.12
C LYS A 495 -2.38 41.27 -7.21
N ILE A 496 -2.63 40.07 -7.74
CA ILE A 496 -2.28 38.81 -7.08
C ILE A 496 -0.76 38.66 -6.99
N VAL A 497 -0.25 38.35 -5.79
CA VAL A 497 1.15 38.03 -5.55
C VAL A 497 1.37 36.57 -5.94
N ARG A 498 1.96 36.36 -7.12
CA ARG A 498 2.32 35.03 -7.61
C ARG A 498 3.66 34.59 -7.02
N GLU A 499 3.66 33.56 -6.18
CA GLU A 499 4.91 33.00 -5.66
C GLU A 499 5.58 32.09 -6.71
N GLN A 500 6.77 31.55 -6.43
CA GLN A 500 7.51 30.71 -7.37
C GLN A 500 6.75 29.41 -7.68
N ARG A 501 5.92 29.44 -8.72
CA ARG A 501 5.24 28.27 -9.29
C ARG A 501 6.21 27.31 -9.99
N ALA A 502 7.41 27.79 -10.32
CA ALA A 502 8.45 27.00 -10.96
C ALA A 502 8.91 25.86 -10.04
N GLY A 503 8.79 24.61 -10.53
CA GLY A 503 9.23 23.41 -9.81
C GLY A 503 8.19 22.74 -8.91
N ILE A 504 6.94 23.22 -8.87
CA ILE A 504 5.86 22.58 -8.09
C ILE A 504 5.55 21.16 -8.59
N THR A 505 5.57 20.94 -9.91
CA THR A 505 5.32 19.63 -10.54
C THR A 505 6.51 18.66 -10.40
N GLY A 506 7.63 19.11 -9.84
CA GLY A 506 8.82 18.28 -9.61
C GLY A 506 9.70 18.02 -10.83
N GLU A 507 9.25 18.35 -12.06
CA GLU A 507 9.99 18.04 -13.29
C GLU A 507 11.35 18.75 -13.43
N ASP A 508 11.53 19.91 -12.78
CA ASP A 508 12.76 20.70 -12.91
C ASP A 508 13.84 20.40 -11.87
N ARG A 509 13.50 19.72 -10.76
CA ARG A 509 14.49 19.46 -9.69
C ARG A 509 15.55 18.44 -10.10
N ASP A 510 15.22 17.52 -11.00
CA ASP A 510 16.18 16.51 -11.46
C ASP A 510 17.16 17.06 -12.51
N LYS A 511 16.80 18.12 -13.24
CA LYS A 511 17.69 18.76 -14.24
C LYS A 511 18.82 19.58 -13.59
N HIS A 512 18.59 20.16 -12.41
CA HIS A 512 19.63 20.94 -11.71
C HIS A 512 20.45 20.13 -10.70
N ARG A 513 20.18 18.82 -10.55
CA ARG A 513 20.97 17.91 -9.71
C ARG A 513 22.06 17.16 -10.48
N GLU A 514 22.32 17.53 -11.75
CA GLU A 514 23.64 17.28 -12.32
C GLU A 514 24.65 18.00 -11.45
N LYS A 515 25.32 17.23 -10.59
CA LYS A 515 26.50 17.71 -9.86
C LYS A 515 27.37 18.45 -10.87
N PRO A 516 27.80 19.69 -10.60
CA PRO A 516 28.80 20.32 -11.44
C PRO A 516 29.95 19.31 -11.54
N ARG A 517 30.18 18.78 -12.75
CA ARG A 517 31.38 18.00 -13.00
C ARG A 517 32.51 18.95 -12.65
N LEU A 518 33.15 18.73 -11.50
CA LEU A 518 34.43 19.30 -11.16
C LEU A 518 35.33 19.00 -12.35
N SER A 519 35.49 19.97 -13.25
CA SER A 519 36.55 19.98 -14.22
C SER A 519 37.83 19.98 -13.39
N LEU A 520 38.49 18.82 -13.32
CA LEU A 520 39.83 18.74 -12.77
C LEU A 520 40.69 19.79 -13.52
N PRO A 521 41.43 20.64 -12.80
CA PRO A 521 42.34 21.57 -13.45
C PRO A 521 43.33 20.77 -14.30
N GLY A 522 43.42 21.13 -15.58
CA GLY A 522 44.30 20.49 -16.53
C GLY A 522 45.74 20.54 -16.04
N PHE A 523 46.31 19.36 -15.78
CA PHE A 523 47.76 19.22 -15.67
C PHE A 523 48.38 19.54 -17.02
N GLY A 524 48.92 20.75 -17.14
CA GLY A 524 49.84 21.11 -18.21
C GLY A 524 51.06 20.19 -18.15
N ARG A 525 51.24 19.36 -19.17
CA ARG A 525 52.52 18.72 -19.44
C ARG A 525 53.45 19.78 -20.03
N LYS A 526 54.49 20.13 -19.28
CA LYS A 526 55.76 20.58 -19.85
C LYS A 526 56.59 19.34 -20.19
N ALA A 527 56.82 19.13 -21.48
CA ALA A 527 58.08 18.70 -22.10
C ALA A 527 57.87 18.78 -23.61
#